data_AF-A0A9J6A2F7-F1
#
_entry.id   AF-A0A9J6A2F7-F1
#
_cell.length_a   1.000
_cell.length_b   1.000
_cell.length_c   1.000
_cell.angle_alpha   90.00
_cell.angle_beta   90.00
_cell.angle_gamma   90.00
#
_symmetry.space_group_name_H-M   'P 1'
#
loop_
_entity.id
_entity.type
_entity.pdbx_description
1 polymer ?
#
loop_
_entity_poly.entity_id
_entity_poly.type
_entity_poly.pdbx_seq_one_letter_code
_entity_poly.pdbx_strand_id
1 'polypeptide(L)'
;MIFICIVQYLLYGPFLAKFIHSMYWKESMEDIWCLHILVLCALRGLVHQLWSTYSNMLYLNRTRRVSQQGIDYEQIDHEWDWDNFLILQAIVGSFVYLNFPSLVNLPLWDVRGLISCLILHIGISEPLFYWMHRLLHSSHLFPLYHWHHHESKITHPFTAGHATFLEHLLLCVVIGIPTLGTAFIGYGSIIVMYSYILAFDFLRCLGHSNVEIIPHCLYQRVPLLRYVIYCPTYHSLHHQEMKTNFCLFMPLYDMLGNTLNTASWSLHKEISSRTSTDERAPDFVFLAHIVDIMSSMHAPFLFRSFSSGPFSTRLFLLPMWPFAFVVVLAMWLKTKTFLFSFYNIRGRLNQTWIVPRVGFQYFLPFAAEGINKLIEEAILRADRIGVKVISLAALNKCIRLTDSGFRQEKPSKLRNGI
;
A
#
# COMPACT_ATOMS: atom_id res chain seq x y z
N MET A 1 23.53 -6.11 0.35
CA MET A 1 22.15 -5.64 0.54
C MET A 1 21.60 -5.90 1.94
N ILE A 2 21.50 -7.14 2.45
CA ILE A 2 20.99 -7.40 3.83
C ILE A 2 21.80 -6.66 4.90
N PHE A 3 23.13 -6.54 4.73
CA PHE A 3 24.01 -5.86 5.69
C PHE A 3 23.76 -4.35 5.80
N ILE A 4 23.31 -3.68 4.72
CA ILE A 4 23.03 -2.23 4.72
C ILE A 4 21.66 -1.95 5.37
N CYS A 5 20.64 -2.77 5.07
CA CYS A 5 19.35 -2.68 5.75
C CYS A 5 19.48 -2.86 7.27
N ILE A 6 20.37 -3.75 7.75
CA ILE A 6 20.61 -3.95 9.20
C ILE A 6 21.25 -2.71 9.84
N VAL A 7 22.17 -2.02 9.16
CA VAL A 7 22.85 -0.83 9.69
C VAL A 7 21.89 0.35 9.85
N GLN A 8 20.96 0.53 8.92
CA GLN A 8 19.95 1.59 9.01
C GLN A 8 19.08 1.47 10.27
N TYR A 9 18.66 0.25 10.63
CA TYR A 9 17.85 0.05 11.84
C TYR A 9 18.65 0.18 13.15
N LEU A 10 19.99 0.17 13.12
CA LEU A 10 20.82 0.52 14.28
C LEU A 10 20.60 1.98 14.71
N LEU A 11 20.11 2.85 13.81
CA LEU A 11 19.77 4.24 14.14
C LEU A 11 18.58 4.35 15.09
N TYR A 12 17.75 3.30 15.22
CA TYR A 12 16.75 3.21 16.29
C TYR A 12 17.34 2.73 17.63
N GLY A 13 18.57 2.20 17.62
CA GLY A 13 19.26 1.67 18.80
C GLY A 13 19.34 2.65 19.97
N PRO A 14 19.70 3.93 19.77
CA PRO A 14 19.70 4.93 20.84
C PRO A 14 18.33 5.12 21.51
N PHE A 15 17.24 5.07 20.75
CA PHE A 15 15.88 5.17 21.29
C PHE A 15 15.53 3.96 22.16
N LEU A 16 15.85 2.76 21.67
CA LEU A 16 15.60 1.53 22.40
C LEU A 16 16.46 1.45 23.67
N ALA A 17 17.74 1.84 23.58
CA ALA A 17 18.65 1.88 24.72
C ALA A 17 18.16 2.87 25.78
N LYS A 18 17.73 4.07 25.38
CA LYS A 18 17.16 5.06 26.30
C LYS A 18 15.86 4.57 26.95
N PHE A 19 14.99 3.89 26.19
CA PHE A 19 13.78 3.29 26.74
C PHE A 19 14.09 2.19 27.78
N ILE A 20 15.03 1.29 27.49
CA ILE A 20 15.45 0.25 28.44
C ILE A 20 16.08 0.87 29.70
N HIS A 21 16.87 1.94 29.53
CA HIS A 21 17.48 2.67 30.64
C HIS A 21 16.42 3.25 31.59
N SER A 22 15.43 3.99 31.05
CA SER A 22 14.39 4.61 31.87
C SER A 22 13.51 3.59 32.60
N MET A 23 13.21 2.45 31.96
CA MET A 23 12.51 1.33 32.61
C MET A 23 13.29 0.75 33.80
N TYR A 24 14.61 0.60 33.66
CA TYR A 24 15.46 0.02 34.69
C TYR A 24 15.67 0.97 35.89
N TRP A 25 15.85 2.26 35.60
CA TRP A 25 16.17 3.27 36.62
C TRP A 25 14.94 3.98 37.21
N LYS A 26 13.72 3.65 36.76
CA LYS A 26 12.46 4.29 37.19
C LYS A 26 12.52 5.82 37.12
N GLU A 27 13.21 6.34 36.12
CA GLU A 27 13.24 7.78 35.86
C GLU A 27 11.82 8.28 35.49
N SER A 28 11.56 9.57 35.75
CA SER A 28 10.20 10.14 35.69
C SER A 28 9.60 10.08 34.28
N MET A 29 8.29 10.36 34.17
CA MET A 29 7.52 10.37 32.91
C MET A 29 8.09 11.26 31.79
N GLU A 30 9.10 12.09 32.08
CA GLU A 30 9.90 12.83 31.10
C GLU A 30 10.64 11.93 30.07
N ASP A 31 10.75 10.62 30.30
CA ASP A 31 11.41 9.66 29.37
C ASP A 31 10.47 8.91 28.40
N ILE A 32 9.17 9.21 28.39
CA ILE A 32 8.18 8.51 27.55
C ILE A 32 8.23 8.96 26.07
N TRP A 33 8.80 10.13 25.77
CA TRP A 33 8.80 10.66 24.40
C TRP A 33 9.56 9.78 23.39
N CYS A 34 10.64 9.12 23.79
CA CYS A 34 11.35 8.17 22.92
C CYS A 34 10.43 7.01 22.54
N LEU A 35 9.63 6.52 23.49
CA LEU A 35 8.62 5.50 23.23
C LEU A 35 7.54 6.05 22.30
N HIS A 36 7.08 7.29 22.49
CA HIS A 36 6.10 7.91 21.59
C HIS A 36 6.61 7.96 20.14
N ILE A 37 7.87 8.37 19.93
CA ILE A 37 8.48 8.39 18.60
C ILE A 37 8.58 6.98 18.02
N LEU A 38 9.05 5.99 18.79
CA LEU A 38 9.14 4.61 18.32
C LEU A 38 7.77 4.02 17.95
N VAL A 39 6.78 4.21 18.80
CA VAL A 39 5.39 3.77 18.56
C VAL A 39 4.84 4.46 17.32
N LEU A 40 5.06 5.76 17.17
CA LEU A 40 4.58 6.50 16.02
C LEU A 40 5.28 6.02 14.73
N CYS A 41 6.59 5.82 14.72
CA CYS A 41 7.31 5.22 13.58
C CYS A 41 6.74 3.85 13.20
N ALA A 42 6.49 2.98 14.18
CA ALA A 42 5.89 1.67 13.94
C ALA A 42 4.47 1.77 13.36
N LEU A 43 3.63 2.67 13.89
CA LEU A 43 2.27 2.89 13.40
C LEU A 43 2.26 3.48 11.98
N ARG A 44 3.16 4.42 11.69
CA ARG A 44 3.32 4.99 10.34
C ARG A 44 3.75 3.92 9.34
N GLY A 45 4.76 3.11 9.67
CA GLY A 45 5.16 1.96 8.86
C GLY A 45 4.00 0.98 8.64
N LEU A 46 3.20 0.72 9.68
CA LEU A 46 2.00 -0.10 9.59
C LEU A 46 0.95 0.49 8.64
N VAL A 47 0.72 1.80 8.64
CA VAL A 47 -0.21 2.47 7.69
C VAL A 47 0.21 2.19 6.25
N HIS A 48 1.48 2.42 5.91
CA HIS A 48 2.01 2.15 4.57
C HIS A 48 1.91 0.67 4.21
N GLN A 49 2.23 -0.23 5.14
CA GLN A 49 2.13 -1.67 4.93
C GLN A 49 0.69 -2.14 4.71
N LEU A 50 -0.27 -1.67 5.51
CA LEU A 50 -1.69 -2.01 5.35
C LEU A 50 -2.24 -1.49 4.02
N TRP A 51 -1.83 -0.28 3.60
CA TRP A 51 -2.16 0.25 2.29
C TRP A 51 -1.54 -0.58 1.16
N SER A 52 -0.27 -0.97 1.26
CA SER A 52 0.38 -1.85 0.29
C SER A 52 -0.33 -3.20 0.20
N THR A 53 -0.68 -3.78 1.35
CA THR A 53 -1.48 -5.01 1.44
C THR A 53 -2.79 -4.85 0.70
N TYR A 54 -3.55 -3.80 0.99
CA TYR A 54 -4.82 -3.53 0.31
C TYR A 54 -4.63 -3.33 -1.19
N SER A 55 -3.66 -2.53 -1.64
CA SER A 55 -3.37 -2.28 -3.06
C SER A 55 -2.97 -3.54 -3.84
N ASN A 56 -2.36 -4.52 -3.17
CA ASN A 56 -1.97 -5.80 -3.77
C ASN A 56 -3.04 -6.91 -3.65
N MET A 57 -4.16 -6.67 -2.95
CA MET A 57 -5.31 -7.58 -2.93
C MET A 57 -6.11 -7.48 -4.24
N LEU A 58 -5.49 -7.93 -5.34
CA LEU A 58 -6.03 -7.85 -6.70
C LEU A 58 -7.38 -8.54 -6.87
N TYR A 59 -7.71 -9.51 -6.02
CA TYR A 59 -9.01 -10.17 -6.01
C TYR A 59 -10.14 -9.26 -5.50
N LEU A 60 -9.83 -8.19 -4.77
CA LEU A 60 -10.78 -7.16 -4.33
C LEU A 60 -10.80 -5.95 -5.26
N ASN A 61 -9.61 -5.50 -5.68
CA ASN A 61 -9.45 -4.13 -6.15
C ASN A 61 -9.12 -3.96 -7.64
N ARG A 62 -8.90 -5.05 -8.39
CA ARG A 62 -8.38 -4.99 -9.77
C ARG A 62 -9.19 -4.10 -10.73
N THR A 63 -10.51 -4.10 -10.64
CA THR A 63 -11.40 -3.29 -11.48
C THR A 63 -11.28 -1.80 -11.18
N ARG A 64 -10.81 -1.46 -9.98
CA ARG A 64 -10.63 -0.10 -9.47
C ARG A 64 -9.23 0.46 -9.72
N ARG A 65 -8.33 -0.30 -10.35
CA ARG A 65 -6.97 0.18 -10.58
C ARG A 65 -6.93 1.30 -11.60
N VAL A 66 -6.19 2.36 -11.29
CA VAL A 66 -6.07 3.54 -12.16
C VAL A 66 -5.21 3.17 -13.37
N SER A 67 -3.97 2.74 -13.12
CA SER A 67 -3.11 2.11 -14.11
C SER A 67 -3.29 0.59 -14.12
N GLN A 68 -3.57 0.06 -15.30
CA GLN A 68 -3.67 -1.38 -15.56
C GLN A 68 -2.30 -2.03 -15.77
N GLN A 69 -1.22 -1.24 -15.84
CA GLN A 69 0.14 -1.76 -15.87
C GLN A 69 0.52 -2.32 -14.49
N GLY A 70 1.38 -3.34 -14.48
CA GLY A 70 1.96 -3.87 -13.25
C GLY A 70 3.15 -3.02 -12.81
N ILE A 71 3.48 -3.08 -11.52
CA ILE A 71 4.74 -2.56 -11.01
C ILE A 71 5.84 -3.55 -11.43
N ASP A 72 6.91 -3.04 -12.04
CA ASP A 72 8.04 -3.85 -12.49
C ASP A 72 9.14 -3.98 -11.42
N TYR A 73 10.14 -4.81 -11.70
CA TYR A 73 11.24 -5.04 -10.76
C TYR A 73 12.12 -3.79 -10.56
N GLU A 74 12.31 -2.98 -11.60
CA GLU A 74 13.07 -1.73 -11.52
C GLU A 74 12.45 -0.77 -10.49
N GLN A 75 11.14 -0.54 -10.58
CA GLN A 75 10.45 0.29 -9.60
C GLN A 75 10.48 -0.34 -8.19
N ILE A 76 10.39 -1.67 -8.06
CA ILE A 76 10.53 -2.35 -6.76
C ILE A 76 11.91 -2.09 -6.14
N ASP A 77 12.96 -2.14 -6.94
CA ASP A 77 14.33 -1.96 -6.47
C ASP A 77 14.59 -0.51 -6.08
N HIS A 78 14.06 0.47 -6.82
CA HIS A 78 14.17 1.89 -6.46
C HIS A 78 13.43 2.20 -5.15
N GLU A 79 12.21 1.68 -5.00
CA GLU A 79 11.39 1.89 -3.80
C GLU A 79 11.84 1.02 -2.60
N TRP A 80 12.96 0.30 -2.68
CA TRP A 80 13.36 -0.66 -1.65
C TRP A 80 13.50 -0.02 -0.26
N ASP A 81 14.16 1.15 -0.19
CA ASP A 81 14.40 1.90 1.04
C ASP A 81 13.37 3.03 1.25
N TRP A 82 12.12 2.81 0.83
CA TRP A 82 11.02 3.78 0.96
C TRP A 82 10.79 4.24 2.41
N ASP A 83 11.21 3.47 3.41
CA ASP A 83 11.02 3.72 4.84
C ASP A 83 12.10 4.64 5.46
N ASN A 84 13.12 5.03 4.70
CA ASN A 84 14.18 5.95 5.13
C ASN A 84 13.64 7.24 5.78
N PHE A 85 12.52 7.76 5.27
CA PHE A 85 11.92 8.98 5.82
C PHE A 85 11.41 8.81 7.25
N LEU A 86 11.00 7.60 7.66
CA LEU A 86 10.54 7.36 9.02
C LEU A 86 11.67 7.62 10.03
N ILE A 87 12.90 7.21 9.67
CA ILE A 87 14.09 7.43 10.49
C ILE A 87 14.46 8.90 10.53
N LEU A 88 14.51 9.55 9.36
CA LEU A 88 14.80 10.98 9.28
C LEU A 88 13.80 11.80 10.12
N GLN A 89 12.51 11.53 9.97
CA GLN A 89 11.47 12.25 10.70
C GLN A 89 11.47 11.91 12.20
N ALA A 90 11.89 10.70 12.59
CA ALA A 90 12.13 10.36 14.00
C ALA A 90 13.28 11.19 14.60
N ILE A 91 14.38 11.34 13.87
CA ILE A 91 15.53 12.16 14.29
C ILE A 91 15.11 13.63 14.41
N VAL A 92 14.41 14.17 13.41
CA VAL A 92 13.88 15.55 13.44
C VAL A 92 12.92 15.73 14.61
N GLY A 93 11.98 14.80 14.81
CA GLY A 93 11.04 14.84 15.94
C GLY A 93 11.75 14.80 17.30
N SER A 94 12.85 14.05 17.40
CA SER A 94 13.69 14.01 18.61
C SER A 94 14.37 15.34 18.86
N PHE A 95 14.95 15.94 17.82
CA PHE A 95 15.58 17.25 17.93
C PHE A 95 14.57 18.30 18.36
N VAL A 96 13.37 18.31 17.78
CA VAL A 96 12.28 19.21 18.20
C VAL A 96 11.93 18.99 19.66
N TYR A 97 11.67 17.75 20.08
CA TYR A 97 11.32 17.47 21.47
C TYR A 97 12.41 17.94 22.46
N LEU A 98 13.68 17.68 22.16
CA LEU A 98 14.81 18.07 23.01
C LEU A 98 15.00 19.59 23.12
N ASN A 99 14.62 20.35 22.10
CA ASN A 99 14.78 21.81 22.09
C ASN A 99 13.54 22.57 22.58
N PHE A 100 12.38 21.91 22.67
CA PHE A 100 11.12 22.53 23.07
C PHE A 100 10.50 21.84 24.30
N PRO A 101 10.90 22.24 25.52
CA PRO A 101 10.35 21.68 26.77
C PRO A 101 8.83 21.81 26.91
N SER A 102 8.21 22.74 26.19
CA SER A 102 6.74 22.88 26.15
C SER A 102 6.01 21.66 25.59
N LEU A 103 6.71 20.77 24.87
CA LEU A 103 6.14 19.53 24.32
C LEU A 103 6.16 18.36 25.31
N VAL A 104 6.83 18.51 26.45
CA VAL A 104 6.99 17.43 27.46
C VAL A 104 5.68 17.10 28.15
N ASN A 105 4.83 18.10 28.40
CA ASN A 105 3.61 17.97 29.21
C ASN A 105 2.34 18.30 28.41
N LEU A 106 2.21 17.75 27.21
CA LEU A 106 0.98 17.92 26.43
C LEU A 106 -0.17 17.15 27.07
N PRO A 107 -1.38 17.74 27.16
CA PRO A 107 -2.56 17.00 27.59
C PRO A 107 -2.86 15.85 26.61
N LEU A 108 -3.55 14.82 27.10
CA LEU A 108 -3.94 13.69 26.25
C LEU A 108 -4.87 14.14 25.10
N TRP A 109 -5.82 15.02 25.39
CA TRP A 109 -6.84 15.49 24.44
C TRP A 109 -7.18 16.97 24.67
N ASP A 110 -7.31 17.72 23.58
CA ASP A 110 -7.93 19.04 23.56
C ASP A 110 -8.67 19.24 22.22
N VAL A 111 -9.98 19.48 22.29
CA VAL A 111 -10.81 19.69 21.09
C VAL A 111 -10.43 20.97 20.33
N ARG A 112 -9.94 22.00 21.04
CA ARG A 112 -9.42 23.23 20.42
C ARG A 112 -8.22 22.91 19.55
N GLY A 113 -7.41 21.94 19.99
CA GLY A 113 -6.27 21.42 19.25
C GLY A 113 -6.66 20.86 17.88
N LEU A 114 -7.74 20.07 17.81
CA LEU A 114 -8.22 19.53 16.53
C LEU A 114 -8.63 20.66 15.57
N ILE A 115 -9.40 21.64 16.06
CA ILE A 115 -9.87 22.76 15.24
C ILE A 115 -8.68 23.59 14.75
N SER A 116 -7.76 23.96 15.64
CA SER A 116 -6.57 24.73 15.28
C SER A 116 -5.66 23.97 14.31
N CYS A 117 -5.49 22.67 14.51
CA CYS A 117 -4.72 21.82 13.61
C CYS A 117 -5.33 21.81 12.20
N LEU A 118 -6.65 21.70 12.08
CA LEU A 118 -7.33 21.78 10.78
C LEU A 118 -7.19 23.16 10.14
N ILE A 119 -7.32 24.24 10.91
CA ILE A 119 -7.13 25.61 10.40
C ILE A 119 -5.71 25.81 9.88
N LEU A 120 -4.69 25.37 10.64
CA LEU A 120 -3.29 25.48 10.22
C LEU A 120 -2.99 24.60 9.01
N HIS A 121 -3.57 23.40 8.95
CA HIS A 121 -3.42 22.52 7.80
C HIS A 121 -4.02 23.14 6.54
N ILE A 122 -5.30 23.53 6.59
CA ILE A 122 -6.02 24.10 5.46
C ILE A 122 -5.40 25.43 5.08
N GLY A 123 -5.18 26.34 6.03
CA GLY A 123 -4.78 27.73 5.75
C GLY A 123 -3.29 27.92 5.47
N ILE A 124 -2.42 26.99 5.89
CA ILE A 124 -0.96 27.16 5.75
C ILE A 124 -0.32 25.95 5.09
N SER A 125 -0.47 24.73 5.63
CA SER A 125 0.26 23.57 5.10
C SER A 125 -0.12 23.20 3.67
N GLU A 126 -1.40 23.17 3.35
CA GLU A 126 -1.90 22.90 1.99
C GLU A 126 -1.39 23.89 0.95
N PRO A 127 -1.57 25.22 1.09
CA PRO A 127 -1.04 26.17 0.12
C PRO A 127 0.49 26.15 0.07
N LEU A 128 1.16 26.01 1.22
CA LEU A 128 2.63 25.91 1.26
C LEU A 128 3.12 24.70 0.45
N PHE A 129 2.54 23.52 0.68
CA PHE A 129 2.89 22.33 -0.08
C PHE A 129 2.60 22.51 -1.56
N TYR A 130 1.42 23.04 -1.92
CA TYR A 130 1.06 23.31 -3.31
C TYR A 130 2.12 24.16 -4.04
N TRP A 131 2.57 25.26 -3.43
CA TRP A 131 3.62 26.11 -3.99
C TRP A 131 4.96 25.38 -4.10
N MET A 132 5.37 24.70 -3.03
CA MET A 132 6.64 23.96 -3.00
C MET A 132 6.67 22.84 -4.02
N HIS A 133 5.58 22.08 -4.14
CA HIS A 133 5.44 20.98 -5.09
C HIS A 133 5.50 21.50 -6.53
N ARG A 134 4.80 22.60 -6.82
CA ARG A 134 4.87 23.24 -8.15
C ARG A 134 6.28 23.76 -8.47
N LEU A 135 7.00 24.30 -7.48
CA LEU A 135 8.39 24.72 -7.65
C LEU A 135 9.34 23.54 -7.89
N LEU A 136 9.13 22.43 -7.20
CA LEU A 136 9.87 21.18 -7.42
C LEU A 136 9.66 20.63 -8.84
N HIS A 137 8.51 20.89 -9.46
CA HIS A 137 8.24 20.60 -10.87
C HIS A 137 8.81 21.62 -11.88
N SER A 138 9.52 22.66 -11.42
CA SER A 138 10.24 23.56 -12.33
C SER A 138 11.37 22.83 -13.05
N SER A 139 11.73 23.30 -14.24
CA SER A 139 12.79 22.70 -15.07
C SER A 139 14.15 22.62 -14.37
N HIS A 140 14.41 23.48 -13.37
CA HIS A 140 15.66 23.51 -12.64
C HIS A 140 15.67 22.56 -11.43
N LEU A 141 14.58 22.53 -10.64
CA LEU A 141 14.53 21.74 -9.41
C LEU A 141 14.12 20.28 -9.64
N PHE A 142 13.31 20.00 -10.67
CA PHE A 142 12.84 18.65 -10.96
C PHE A 142 13.98 17.64 -11.13
N PRO A 143 14.98 17.84 -12.02
CA PRO A 143 16.06 16.87 -12.22
C PRO A 143 17.00 16.74 -11.01
N LEU A 144 16.91 17.65 -10.02
CA LEU A 144 17.74 17.60 -8.82
C LEU A 144 17.04 16.91 -7.65
N TYR A 145 15.76 17.19 -7.46
CA TYR A 145 15.07 16.88 -6.22
C TYR A 145 13.79 16.08 -6.38
N HIS A 146 13.10 16.10 -7.52
CA HIS A 146 11.77 15.51 -7.63
C HIS A 146 11.65 14.40 -8.68
N TRP A 147 12.63 14.27 -9.58
CA TRP A 147 12.69 13.18 -10.56
C TRP A 147 12.65 11.80 -9.89
N HIS A 148 13.33 11.65 -8.75
CA HIS A 148 13.43 10.40 -8.00
C HIS A 148 12.06 9.93 -7.50
N HIS A 149 11.22 10.85 -7.04
CA HIS A 149 9.84 10.54 -6.66
C HIS A 149 9.01 10.04 -7.87
N HIS A 150 9.17 10.69 -9.02
CA HIS A 150 8.45 10.39 -10.26
C HIS A 150 9.06 9.25 -11.10
N GLU A 151 10.19 8.69 -10.69
CA GLU A 151 10.75 7.47 -11.30
C GLU A 151 9.80 6.28 -11.09
N SER A 152 9.01 6.33 -10.03
CA SER A 152 7.93 5.39 -9.74
C SER A 152 6.69 5.68 -10.57
N LYS A 153 6.70 5.23 -11.83
CA LYS A 153 5.63 5.50 -12.81
C LYS A 153 4.25 5.02 -12.37
N ILE A 154 4.19 3.88 -11.68
CA ILE A 154 2.94 3.32 -11.18
C ILE A 154 2.85 3.65 -9.71
N THR A 155 1.92 4.50 -9.31
CA THR A 155 1.78 4.87 -7.91
C THR A 155 1.60 3.63 -7.02
N HIS A 156 2.33 3.59 -5.91
CA HIS A 156 2.17 2.60 -4.85
C HIS A 156 2.28 3.29 -3.48
N PRO A 157 1.68 2.77 -2.40
CA PRO A 157 1.80 3.36 -1.06
C PRO A 157 3.26 3.55 -0.56
N PHE A 158 4.21 2.79 -1.10
CA PHE A 158 5.64 2.97 -0.84
C PHE A 158 6.26 4.10 -1.67
N THR A 159 5.74 4.41 -2.87
CA THR A 159 6.08 5.62 -3.63
C THR A 159 5.88 6.89 -2.80
N ALA A 160 4.89 6.91 -1.90
CA ALA A 160 4.69 8.03 -0.98
C ALA A 160 5.92 8.27 -0.08
N GLY A 161 6.63 7.23 0.35
CA GLY A 161 7.87 7.34 1.12
C GLY A 161 9.13 7.54 0.26
N HIS A 162 9.05 7.22 -1.03
CA HIS A 162 10.16 7.31 -1.99
C HIS A 162 10.33 8.74 -2.51
N ALA A 163 11.21 9.50 -1.86
CA ALA A 163 11.51 10.89 -2.18
C ALA A 163 12.93 11.24 -1.69
N THR A 164 13.50 12.34 -2.21
CA THR A 164 14.83 12.79 -1.83
C THR A 164 14.87 13.34 -0.40
N PHE A 165 16.09 13.47 0.14
CA PHE A 165 16.30 14.04 1.47
C PHE A 165 15.68 15.44 1.63
N LEU A 166 15.83 16.30 0.62
CA LEU A 166 15.26 17.65 0.64
C LEU A 166 13.72 17.59 0.68
N GLU A 167 13.09 16.78 -0.16
CA GLU A 167 11.64 16.61 -0.15
C GLU A 167 11.11 16.17 1.22
N HIS A 168 11.83 15.26 1.90
CA HIS A 168 11.44 14.84 3.24
C HIS A 168 11.62 15.92 4.29
N LEU A 169 12.66 16.77 4.21
CA LEU A 169 12.78 17.94 5.09
C LEU A 169 11.65 18.95 4.85
N LEU A 170 11.30 19.18 3.59
CA LEU A 170 10.17 20.01 3.19
C LEU A 170 8.84 19.46 3.74
N LEU A 171 8.63 18.14 3.67
CA LEU A 171 7.49 17.47 4.29
C LEU A 171 7.50 17.58 5.83
N CYS A 172 8.66 17.56 6.48
CA CYS A 172 8.75 17.82 7.93
C CYS A 172 8.17 19.19 8.29
N VAL A 173 8.46 20.22 7.49
CA VAL A 173 7.89 21.57 7.69
C VAL A 173 6.38 21.54 7.51
N VAL A 174 5.90 20.93 6.42
CA VAL A 174 4.45 20.84 6.11
C VAL A 174 3.66 20.11 7.20
N ILE A 175 4.21 19.03 7.76
CA ILE A 175 3.63 18.28 8.88
C ILE A 175 3.80 19.04 10.21
N GLY A 176 4.94 19.70 10.38
CA GLY A 176 5.30 20.45 11.58
C GLY A 176 4.38 21.64 11.83
N ILE A 177 3.92 22.33 10.78
CA ILE A 177 3.06 23.51 10.91
C ILE A 177 1.77 23.20 11.71
N PRO A 178 0.95 22.19 11.37
CA PRO A 178 -0.30 21.95 12.11
C PRO A 178 -0.06 21.25 13.44
N THR A 179 0.99 20.44 13.55
CA THR A 179 1.31 19.74 14.81
C THR A 179 1.94 20.68 15.83
N LEU A 180 3.12 21.23 15.53
CA LEU A 180 3.86 22.12 16.41
C LEU A 180 3.19 23.49 16.53
N GLY A 181 2.61 24.02 15.45
CA GLY A 181 1.87 25.28 15.50
C GLY A 181 0.69 25.20 16.48
N THR A 182 -0.06 24.09 16.46
CA THR A 182 -1.15 23.85 17.44
C THR A 182 -0.61 23.76 18.87
N ALA A 183 0.54 23.11 19.06
CA ALA A 183 1.19 23.04 20.37
C ALA A 183 1.65 24.42 20.86
N PHE A 184 2.28 25.22 20.02
CA PHE A 184 2.84 26.52 20.38
C PHE A 184 1.80 27.60 20.65
N ILE A 185 0.61 27.52 20.07
CA ILE A 185 -0.53 28.39 20.44
C ILE A 185 -1.26 27.92 21.71
N GLY A 186 -0.79 26.85 22.36
CA GLY A 186 -1.32 26.35 23.64
C GLY A 186 -2.47 25.36 23.54
N TYR A 187 -2.74 24.81 22.34
CA TYR A 187 -3.83 23.84 22.12
C TYR A 187 -3.31 22.44 21.73
N GLY A 188 -2.02 22.17 21.90
CA GLY A 188 -1.42 20.87 21.58
C GLY A 188 -2.00 19.75 22.43
N SER A 189 -2.11 18.55 21.85
CA SER A 189 -2.41 17.33 22.60
C SER A 189 -1.78 16.11 21.94
N ILE A 190 -1.52 15.07 22.74
CA ILE A 190 -0.89 13.82 22.26
C ILE A 190 -1.75 13.18 21.17
N ILE A 191 -3.06 13.08 21.39
CA ILE A 191 -3.98 12.49 20.40
C ILE A 191 -4.01 13.32 19.11
N VAL A 192 -3.99 14.66 19.16
CA VAL A 192 -3.95 15.49 17.94
C VAL A 192 -2.67 15.27 17.16
N MET A 193 -1.50 15.17 17.81
CA MET A 193 -0.24 14.87 17.14
C MET A 193 -0.27 13.50 16.44
N TYR A 194 -0.67 12.45 17.17
CA TYR A 194 -0.77 11.10 16.60
C TYR A 194 -1.78 11.04 15.45
N SER A 195 -2.99 11.55 15.68
CA SER A 195 -4.07 11.47 14.70
C SER A 195 -3.73 12.24 13.43
N TYR A 196 -3.14 13.44 13.53
CA TYR A 196 -2.73 14.21 12.35
C TYR A 196 -1.63 13.51 11.56
N ILE A 197 -0.55 13.03 12.21
CA ILE A 197 0.57 12.40 11.51
C ILE A 197 0.11 11.10 10.82
N LEU A 198 -0.70 10.29 11.50
CA LEU A 198 -1.25 9.06 10.91
C LEU A 198 -2.26 9.35 9.80
N ALA A 199 -3.10 10.37 9.95
CA ALA A 199 -4.02 10.79 8.89
C ALA A 199 -3.27 11.34 7.67
N PHE A 200 -2.18 12.07 7.88
CA PHE A 200 -1.32 12.58 6.81
C PHE A 200 -0.73 11.44 5.99
N ASP A 201 -0.10 10.45 6.64
CA ASP A 201 0.44 9.28 5.94
C ASP A 201 -0.67 8.45 5.28
N PHE A 202 -1.82 8.30 5.94
CA PHE A 202 -2.97 7.59 5.39
C PHE A 202 -3.47 8.23 4.10
N LEU A 203 -3.63 9.55 4.07
CA LEU A 203 -4.08 10.29 2.89
C LEU A 203 -3.02 10.30 1.78
N ARG A 204 -1.72 10.38 2.12
CA ARG A 204 -0.66 10.23 1.11
C ARG A 204 -0.67 8.82 0.51
N CYS A 205 -0.81 7.78 1.32
CA CYS A 205 -0.93 6.41 0.83
C CYS A 205 -2.18 6.20 -0.02
N LEU A 206 -3.32 6.80 0.36
CA LEU A 206 -4.54 6.80 -0.44
C LEU A 206 -4.25 7.35 -1.84
N GLY A 207 -3.65 8.53 -1.96
CA GLY A 207 -3.30 9.14 -3.25
C GLY A 207 -2.38 8.29 -4.11
N HIS A 208 -1.42 7.62 -3.48
CA HIS A 208 -0.47 6.76 -4.18
C HIS A 208 -0.93 5.30 -4.30
N SER A 209 -2.15 4.95 -3.91
CA SER A 209 -2.55 3.54 -3.83
C SER A 209 -2.72 2.85 -5.19
N ASN A 210 -2.83 3.61 -6.29
CA ASN A 210 -3.23 3.18 -7.64
C ASN A 210 -4.58 2.41 -7.67
N VAL A 211 -5.40 2.55 -6.62
CA VAL A 211 -6.69 1.89 -6.48
C VAL A 211 -7.73 2.94 -6.13
N GLU A 212 -8.74 3.11 -6.97
CA GLU A 212 -9.83 4.04 -6.70
C GLU A 212 -10.81 3.46 -5.67
N ILE A 213 -10.82 4.06 -4.49
CA ILE A 213 -11.63 3.60 -3.35
C ILE A 213 -12.79 4.56 -3.10
N ILE A 214 -12.66 5.82 -3.50
CA ILE A 214 -13.68 6.83 -3.28
C ILE A 214 -14.75 6.63 -4.35
N PRO A 215 -15.99 6.24 -3.99
CA PRO A 215 -17.00 5.99 -4.99
C PRO A 215 -17.43 7.31 -5.63
N HIS A 216 -17.52 7.34 -6.96
CA HIS A 216 -17.96 8.53 -7.70
C HIS A 216 -19.32 9.09 -7.24
N CYS A 217 -20.24 8.25 -6.76
CA CYS A 217 -21.53 8.70 -6.23
C CYS A 217 -21.40 9.63 -5.00
N LEU A 218 -20.30 9.53 -4.24
CA LEU A 218 -20.03 10.42 -3.11
C LEU A 218 -19.82 11.86 -3.59
N TYR A 219 -19.00 12.04 -4.64
CA TYR A 219 -18.78 13.36 -5.25
C TYR A 219 -19.99 13.88 -6.01
N GLN A 220 -20.90 13.01 -6.48
CA GLN A 220 -22.18 13.47 -7.03
C GLN A 220 -23.12 14.00 -5.94
N ARG A 221 -23.19 13.32 -4.79
CA ARG A 221 -24.05 13.73 -3.66
C ARG A 221 -23.50 14.97 -2.94
N VAL A 222 -22.18 15.07 -2.81
CA VAL A 222 -21.50 16.18 -2.15
C VAL A 222 -20.43 16.76 -3.09
N PRO A 223 -20.81 17.60 -4.09
CA PRO A 223 -19.88 18.11 -5.10
C PRO A 223 -18.68 18.88 -4.55
N LEU A 224 -18.84 19.55 -3.41
CA LEU A 224 -17.75 20.28 -2.76
C LEU A 224 -16.66 19.36 -2.21
N LEU A 225 -16.98 18.10 -1.88
CA LEU A 225 -16.03 17.17 -1.28
C LEU A 225 -14.83 16.90 -2.19
N ARG A 226 -15.03 16.89 -3.52
CA ARG A 226 -13.94 16.68 -4.49
C ARG A 226 -12.87 17.77 -4.47
N TYR A 227 -13.13 18.92 -3.83
CA TYR A 227 -12.16 19.99 -3.62
C TYR A 227 -11.54 19.96 -2.21
N VAL A 228 -12.15 19.24 -1.27
CA VAL A 228 -11.67 19.08 0.10
C VAL A 228 -10.75 17.87 0.23
N ILE A 229 -10.95 16.83 -0.57
CA ILE A 229 -10.08 15.66 -0.58
C ILE A 229 -9.98 15.13 -2.00
N TYR A 230 -8.75 14.89 -2.46
CA TYR A 230 -8.53 14.25 -3.75
C TYR A 230 -8.89 12.76 -3.69
N CYS A 231 -9.01 12.14 -4.86
CA CYS A 231 -9.06 10.68 -4.98
C CYS A 231 -7.74 10.09 -5.53
N PRO A 232 -7.49 8.79 -5.36
CA PRO A 232 -6.33 8.10 -5.95
C PRO A 232 -6.17 8.35 -7.45
N THR A 233 -7.27 8.43 -8.20
CA THR A 233 -7.25 8.77 -9.63
C THR A 233 -6.65 10.15 -9.90
N TYR A 234 -6.99 11.14 -9.08
CA TYR A 234 -6.53 12.52 -9.23
C TYR A 234 -5.00 12.62 -9.10
N HIS A 235 -4.44 11.99 -8.06
CA HIS A 235 -3.00 12.00 -7.81
C HIS A 235 -2.22 11.08 -8.77
N SER A 236 -2.82 9.98 -9.22
CA SER A 236 -2.18 9.12 -10.23
C SER A 236 -2.05 9.81 -11.59
N LEU A 237 -3.00 10.68 -11.98
CA LEU A 237 -2.86 11.51 -13.18
C LEU A 237 -1.72 12.52 -13.05
N HIS A 238 -1.49 13.07 -11.85
CA HIS A 238 -0.33 13.91 -11.59
C HIS A 238 0.98 13.17 -11.88
N HIS A 239 1.14 11.94 -11.39
CA HIS A 239 2.32 11.10 -11.66
C HIS A 239 2.50 10.76 -13.15
N GLN A 240 1.41 10.68 -13.91
CA GLN A 240 1.46 10.37 -15.36
C GLN A 240 1.83 11.60 -16.21
N GLU A 241 1.30 12.77 -15.88
CA GLU A 241 1.41 13.97 -16.73
C GLU A 241 2.37 15.04 -16.18
N MET A 242 2.58 15.06 -14.86
CA MET A 242 3.50 15.93 -14.11
C MET A 242 3.29 17.44 -14.27
N LYS A 243 2.13 17.86 -14.80
CA LYS A 243 1.84 19.27 -15.16
C LYS A 243 0.65 19.89 -14.41
N THR A 244 -0.12 19.07 -13.72
CA THR A 244 -1.39 19.43 -13.08
C THR A 244 -1.50 18.73 -11.73
N ASN A 245 -2.50 19.10 -10.92
CA ASN A 245 -2.86 18.40 -9.68
C ASN A 245 -1.72 18.38 -8.63
N PHE A 246 -1.26 19.55 -8.20
CA PHE A 246 -0.13 19.73 -7.27
C PHE A 246 -0.51 19.81 -5.78
N CYS A 247 -1.80 19.83 -5.43
CA CYS A 247 -2.25 19.94 -4.03
C CYS A 247 -1.73 18.80 -3.15
N LEU A 248 -1.70 19.04 -1.83
CA LEU A 248 -1.31 18.02 -0.86
C LEU A 248 -2.43 17.00 -0.66
N PHE A 249 -3.63 17.46 -0.30
CA PHE A 249 -4.84 16.65 -0.23
C PHE A 249 -6.06 17.38 -0.79
N MET A 250 -6.06 18.72 -0.86
CA MET A 250 -7.23 19.53 -1.22
C MET A 250 -7.15 20.11 -2.65
N PRO A 251 -7.87 19.54 -3.65
CA PRO A 251 -7.92 20.09 -5.01
C PRO A 251 -8.43 21.53 -5.11
N LEU A 252 -8.99 22.09 -4.04
CA LEU A 252 -9.24 23.53 -3.89
C LEU A 252 -8.05 24.38 -4.32
N TYR A 253 -6.82 24.02 -3.92
CA TYR A 253 -5.63 24.81 -4.23
C TYR A 253 -5.21 24.74 -5.69
N ASP A 254 -5.40 23.58 -6.34
CA ASP A 254 -5.23 23.47 -7.79
C ASP A 254 -6.28 24.25 -8.58
N MET A 255 -7.52 24.30 -8.07
CA MET A 255 -8.56 25.12 -8.67
C MET A 255 -8.21 26.61 -8.57
N LEU A 256 -7.80 27.09 -7.40
CA LEU A 256 -7.38 28.48 -7.20
C LEU A 256 -6.11 28.82 -7.99
N GLY A 257 -5.19 27.87 -8.10
CA GLY A 257 -3.93 27.98 -8.81
C GLY A 257 -4.02 27.76 -10.32
N ASN A 258 -5.21 27.43 -10.83
CA ASN A 258 -5.49 27.08 -12.22
C ASN A 258 -4.60 25.94 -12.77
N THR A 259 -4.37 24.91 -11.94
CA THR A 259 -3.57 23.71 -12.25
C THR A 259 -4.38 22.43 -12.13
N LEU A 260 -5.71 22.53 -11.99
CA LEU A 260 -6.61 21.38 -11.89
C LEU A 260 -6.73 20.66 -13.25
N ASN A 261 -6.48 19.35 -13.25
CA ASN A 261 -6.69 18.52 -14.42
C ASN A 261 -8.19 18.19 -14.59
N THR A 262 -8.77 18.65 -15.68
CA THR A 262 -10.19 18.45 -16.00
C THR A 262 -10.54 16.99 -16.26
N ALA A 263 -9.58 16.15 -16.68
CA ALA A 263 -9.78 14.71 -16.90
C ALA A 263 -9.93 13.91 -15.60
N SER A 264 -9.55 14.47 -14.44
CA SER A 264 -9.59 13.77 -13.15
C SER A 264 -10.97 13.22 -12.83
N TRP A 265 -12.01 14.01 -13.08
CA TRP A 265 -13.37 13.65 -12.69
C TRP A 265 -14.04 12.69 -13.66
N SER A 266 -13.75 12.79 -14.96
CA SER A 266 -14.25 11.85 -15.96
C SER A 266 -13.59 10.48 -15.79
N LEU A 267 -12.27 10.42 -15.59
CA LEU A 267 -11.55 9.18 -15.34
C LEU A 267 -11.97 8.55 -14.01
N HIS A 268 -12.16 9.35 -12.97
CA HIS A 268 -12.67 8.88 -11.67
C HIS A 268 -14.03 8.18 -11.81
N LYS A 269 -14.94 8.81 -12.57
CA LYS A 269 -16.27 8.26 -12.87
C LYS A 269 -16.16 6.95 -13.63
N GLU A 270 -15.33 6.92 -14.67
CA GLU A 270 -15.09 5.72 -15.49
C GLU A 270 -14.62 4.55 -14.61
N ILE A 271 -13.53 4.73 -13.85
CA ILE A 271 -12.97 3.68 -12.97
C ILE A 271 -13.98 3.25 -11.90
N SER A 272 -14.71 4.20 -11.30
CA SER A 272 -15.76 3.91 -10.31
C SER A 272 -16.96 3.15 -10.89
N SER A 273 -17.15 3.18 -12.22
CA SER A 273 -18.21 2.46 -12.91
C SER A 273 -17.78 1.10 -13.48
N ARG A 274 -16.47 0.84 -13.57
CA ARG A 274 -15.93 -0.43 -14.11
C ARG A 274 -16.45 -1.64 -13.33
N THR A 275 -16.74 -2.69 -14.09
CA THR A 275 -17.14 -4.02 -13.64
C THR A 275 -16.14 -5.05 -14.15
N SER A 276 -16.29 -6.31 -13.74
CA SER A 276 -15.40 -7.38 -14.19
C SER A 276 -15.50 -7.69 -15.69
N THR A 277 -16.56 -7.25 -16.38
CA THR A 277 -16.71 -7.46 -17.84
C THR A 277 -15.93 -6.45 -18.66
N ASP A 278 -15.54 -5.31 -18.06
CA ASP A 278 -14.75 -4.27 -18.72
C ASP A 278 -13.25 -4.59 -18.71
N GLU A 279 -12.85 -5.64 -18.00
CA GLU A 279 -11.46 -6.07 -17.90
C GLU A 279 -11.01 -6.77 -19.18
N ARG A 280 -9.81 -6.43 -19.66
CA ARG A 280 -9.14 -7.19 -20.71
C ARG A 280 -8.96 -8.64 -20.26
N ALA A 281 -9.46 -9.56 -21.07
CA ALA A 281 -9.22 -10.99 -20.90
C ALA A 281 -7.71 -11.27 -20.90
N PRO A 282 -7.18 -12.05 -19.93
CA PRO A 282 -5.78 -12.41 -19.94
C PRO A 282 -5.48 -13.36 -21.11
N ASP A 283 -4.33 -13.17 -21.75
CA ASP A 283 -3.85 -14.06 -22.81
C ASP A 283 -3.43 -15.42 -22.22
N PHE A 284 -2.89 -15.42 -21.01
CA PHE A 284 -2.41 -16.61 -20.31
C PHE A 284 -2.83 -16.61 -18.83
N VAL A 285 -3.27 -17.76 -18.33
CA VAL A 285 -3.53 -17.99 -16.90
C VAL A 285 -2.69 -19.14 -16.39
N PHE A 286 -1.89 -18.88 -15.36
CA PHE A 286 -1.23 -19.90 -14.56
C PHE A 286 -2.08 -20.21 -13.34
N LEU A 287 -2.70 -21.40 -13.29
CA LEU A 287 -3.51 -21.84 -12.17
C LEU A 287 -2.65 -22.60 -11.17
N ALA A 288 -2.27 -21.94 -10.09
CA ALA A 288 -1.42 -22.46 -9.03
C ALA A 288 -2.18 -22.74 -7.73
N HIS A 289 -1.48 -23.28 -6.73
CA HIS A 289 -1.98 -23.49 -5.38
C HIS A 289 -0.89 -23.09 -4.38
N ILE A 290 -1.25 -22.98 -3.10
CA ILE A 290 -0.31 -22.64 -2.03
C ILE A 290 0.57 -23.87 -1.78
N VAL A 291 1.90 -23.70 -1.73
CA VAL A 291 2.82 -24.83 -1.51
C VAL A 291 2.71 -25.29 -0.05
N ASP A 292 2.99 -24.39 0.87
CA ASP A 292 2.87 -24.57 2.33
C ASP A 292 2.55 -23.24 3.05
N ILE A 293 2.33 -23.29 4.36
CA ILE A 293 1.99 -22.11 5.18
C ILE A 293 3.13 -21.09 5.23
N MET A 294 4.39 -21.52 5.27
CA MET A 294 5.54 -20.59 5.24
C MET A 294 5.61 -19.84 3.91
N SER A 295 5.40 -20.55 2.80
CA SER A 295 5.37 -19.99 1.45
C SER A 295 4.23 -18.98 1.26
N SER A 296 3.08 -19.17 1.92
CA SER A 296 1.97 -18.22 1.82
C SER A 296 2.32 -16.83 2.36
N MET A 297 3.29 -16.73 3.29
CA MET A 297 3.74 -15.45 3.84
C MET A 297 4.60 -14.63 2.87
N HIS A 298 4.97 -15.21 1.71
CA HIS A 298 5.63 -14.51 0.60
C HIS A 298 4.62 -13.94 -0.43
N ALA A 299 3.32 -13.95 -0.12
CA ALA A 299 2.32 -13.33 -0.97
C ALA A 299 2.59 -11.82 -1.16
N PRO A 300 2.44 -11.26 -2.37
CA PRO A 300 2.66 -9.83 -2.63
C PRO A 300 1.81 -8.91 -1.76
N PHE A 301 0.59 -9.33 -1.42
CA PHE A 301 -0.29 -8.57 -0.53
C PHE A 301 0.04 -8.72 0.96
N LEU A 302 0.98 -9.58 1.36
CA LEU A 302 1.46 -9.61 2.75
C LEU A 302 2.69 -8.75 2.90
N PHE A 303 3.76 -9.04 2.15
CA PHE A 303 4.98 -8.26 2.17
C PHE A 303 5.60 -8.22 0.78
N ARG A 304 5.53 -7.04 0.14
CA ARG A 304 6.13 -6.81 -1.17
C ARG A 304 7.62 -7.17 -1.18
N SER A 305 8.37 -6.79 -0.13
CA SER A 305 9.81 -7.04 0.00
C SER A 305 10.17 -8.53 0.10
N PHE A 306 9.28 -9.39 0.59
CA PHE A 306 9.51 -10.84 0.56
C PHE A 306 9.13 -11.42 -0.80
N SER A 307 8.04 -10.92 -1.39
CA SER A 307 7.58 -11.39 -2.69
C SER A 307 8.51 -11.06 -3.86
N SER A 308 9.37 -10.03 -3.71
CA SER A 308 10.34 -9.63 -4.74
C SER A 308 11.67 -10.38 -4.66
N GLY A 309 11.93 -11.10 -3.56
CA GLY A 309 13.14 -11.90 -3.39
C GLY A 309 12.91 -13.41 -3.61
N PRO A 310 13.98 -14.21 -3.73
CA PRO A 310 13.86 -15.66 -3.69
C PRO A 310 13.23 -16.13 -2.38
N PHE A 311 12.40 -17.17 -2.46
CA PHE A 311 11.80 -17.78 -1.29
C PHE A 311 12.87 -18.25 -0.29
N SER A 312 12.68 -17.90 0.98
CA SER A 312 13.52 -18.34 2.09
C SER A 312 12.70 -18.36 3.38
N THR A 313 12.90 -19.41 4.18
CA THR A 313 12.31 -19.55 5.52
C THR A 313 13.07 -18.67 6.51
N ARG A 314 12.53 -17.48 6.78
CA ARG A 314 13.12 -16.55 7.74
C ARG A 314 12.57 -16.83 9.14
N LEU A 315 13.45 -16.99 10.14
CA LEU A 315 13.06 -17.34 11.51
C LEU A 315 12.09 -16.33 12.14
N PHE A 316 12.24 -15.05 11.84
CA PHE A 316 11.35 -14.01 12.36
C PHE A 316 9.91 -14.08 11.80
N LEU A 317 9.64 -14.93 10.80
CA LEU A 317 8.28 -15.19 10.31
C LEU A 317 7.57 -16.28 11.12
N LEU A 318 8.29 -17.06 11.93
CA LEU A 318 7.68 -18.11 12.76
C LEU A 318 6.56 -17.59 13.68
N PRO A 319 6.68 -16.42 14.33
CA PRO A 319 5.58 -15.85 15.11
C PRO A 319 4.32 -15.54 14.29
N MET A 320 4.47 -15.28 12.98
CA MET A 320 3.34 -15.02 12.08
C MET A 320 2.69 -16.30 11.56
N TRP A 321 3.37 -17.46 11.69
CA TRP A 321 2.90 -18.73 11.16
C TRP A 321 1.52 -19.15 11.69
N PRO A 322 1.21 -19.07 13.00
CA PRO A 322 -0.12 -19.46 13.49
C PRO A 322 -1.24 -18.59 12.89
N PHE A 323 -0.98 -17.30 12.67
CA PHE A 323 -1.92 -16.41 12.01
C PHE A 323 -2.11 -16.77 10.54
N ALA A 324 -1.02 -17.01 9.80
CA ALA A 324 -1.10 -17.46 8.41
C ALA A 324 -1.86 -18.79 8.28
N PHE A 325 -1.65 -19.72 9.22
CA PHE A 325 -2.37 -20.98 9.28
C PHE A 325 -3.89 -20.77 9.46
N VAL A 326 -4.29 -19.89 10.38
CA VAL A 326 -5.72 -19.55 10.58
C VAL A 326 -6.32 -18.92 9.31
N VAL A 327 -5.60 -18.01 8.63
CA VAL A 327 -6.06 -17.42 7.37
C VAL A 327 -6.26 -18.50 6.30
N VAL A 328 -5.30 -19.42 6.16
CA VAL A 328 -5.42 -20.56 5.24
C VAL A 328 -6.62 -21.45 5.57
N LEU A 329 -6.86 -21.75 6.85
CA LEU A 329 -8.04 -22.51 7.27
C LEU A 329 -9.34 -21.77 6.92
N ALA A 330 -9.37 -20.46 7.11
CA ALA A 330 -10.51 -19.63 6.71
C ALA A 330 -10.70 -19.66 5.18
N MET A 331 -9.61 -19.65 4.41
CA MET A 331 -9.66 -19.80 2.95
C MET A 331 -10.20 -21.18 2.55
N TRP A 332 -9.89 -22.24 3.28
CA TRP A 332 -10.41 -23.58 2.99
C TRP A 332 -11.95 -23.60 2.97
N LEU A 333 -12.59 -22.96 3.94
CA LEU A 333 -14.04 -23.08 4.16
C LEU A 333 -14.89 -22.54 3.01
N LYS A 334 -14.61 -21.34 2.47
CA LYS A 334 -15.47 -20.70 1.45
C LYS A 334 -14.74 -19.71 0.53
N THR A 335 -13.62 -20.09 -0.07
CA THR A 335 -12.97 -19.23 -1.09
C THR A 335 -12.99 -19.83 -2.48
N LYS A 336 -13.21 -18.95 -3.46
CA LYS A 336 -13.12 -19.22 -4.90
C LYS A 336 -11.69 -19.02 -5.37
N THR A 337 -11.39 -19.48 -6.59
CA THR A 337 -10.14 -19.12 -7.24
C THR A 337 -10.04 -17.61 -7.44
N PHE A 338 -8.86 -17.06 -7.16
CA PHE A 338 -8.67 -15.62 -7.11
C PHE A 338 -7.37 -15.18 -7.78
N LEU A 339 -7.32 -13.92 -8.23
CA LEU A 339 -6.15 -13.34 -8.88
C LEU A 339 -5.09 -13.01 -7.83
N PHE A 340 -3.91 -13.60 -7.97
CA PHE A 340 -2.79 -13.42 -7.04
C PHE A 340 -1.76 -12.41 -7.54
N SER A 341 -1.41 -12.51 -8.81
CA SER A 341 -0.49 -11.59 -9.47
C SER A 341 -0.77 -11.55 -10.97
N PHE A 342 -0.26 -10.52 -11.64
CA PHE A 342 -0.30 -10.43 -13.10
C PHE A 342 0.95 -9.71 -13.60
N TYR A 343 1.30 -9.92 -14.87
CA TYR A 343 2.38 -9.21 -15.53
C TYR A 343 2.13 -9.14 -17.04
N ASN A 344 2.65 -8.08 -17.66
CA ASN A 344 2.60 -7.90 -19.11
C ASN A 344 3.98 -8.22 -19.70
N ILE A 345 4.07 -9.27 -20.51
CA ILE A 345 5.29 -9.60 -21.25
C ILE A 345 5.00 -9.47 -22.74
N ARG A 346 5.77 -8.61 -23.44
CA ARG A 346 5.64 -8.37 -24.89
C ARG A 346 4.18 -8.09 -25.31
N GLY A 347 3.50 -7.24 -24.54
CA GLY A 347 2.10 -6.85 -24.80
C GLY A 347 1.03 -7.89 -24.44
N ARG A 348 1.41 -9.08 -23.96
CA ARG A 348 0.48 -10.14 -23.53
C ARG A 348 0.25 -10.09 -22.01
N LEU A 349 -1.01 -10.12 -21.61
CA LEU A 349 -1.41 -10.12 -20.21
C LEU A 349 -1.39 -11.53 -19.66
N ASN A 350 -0.54 -11.78 -18.67
CA ASN A 350 -0.43 -13.06 -17.98
C ASN A 350 -0.93 -12.89 -16.55
N GLN A 351 -1.72 -13.83 -16.06
CA GLN A 351 -2.25 -13.82 -14.70
C GLN A 351 -1.90 -15.12 -13.98
N THR A 352 -1.60 -15.02 -12.68
CA THR A 352 -1.52 -16.16 -11.79
C THR A 352 -2.79 -16.20 -10.95
N TRP A 353 -3.56 -17.27 -11.09
CA TRP A 353 -4.72 -17.54 -10.26
C TRP A 353 -4.38 -18.58 -9.22
N ILE A 354 -4.89 -18.42 -8.01
CA ILE A 354 -4.65 -19.35 -6.90
C ILE A 354 -5.92 -20.13 -6.62
N VAL A 355 -5.79 -21.45 -6.67
CA VAL A 355 -6.67 -22.37 -5.97
C VAL A 355 -6.33 -22.25 -4.49
N PRO A 356 -7.25 -21.82 -3.63
CA PRO A 356 -7.00 -21.50 -2.23
C PRO A 356 -6.84 -22.77 -1.38
N ARG A 357 -5.84 -23.58 -1.72
CA ARG A 357 -5.55 -24.89 -1.16
C ARG A 357 -4.05 -25.04 -0.99
N VAL A 358 -3.64 -25.61 0.13
CA VAL A 358 -2.25 -25.88 0.47
C VAL A 358 -1.86 -27.27 0.02
N GLY A 359 -0.59 -27.49 -0.32
CA GLY A 359 -0.09 -28.75 -0.87
C GLY A 359 -0.52 -29.99 -0.07
N PHE A 360 -0.48 -29.95 1.26
CA PHE A 360 -0.88 -31.10 2.08
C PHE A 360 -2.37 -31.48 1.91
N GLN A 361 -3.24 -30.52 1.57
CA GLN A 361 -4.68 -30.76 1.39
C GLN A 361 -4.97 -31.60 0.15
N TYR A 362 -4.09 -31.60 -0.86
CA TYR A 362 -4.24 -32.47 -2.04
C TYR A 362 -4.06 -33.96 -1.72
N PHE A 363 -3.48 -34.28 -0.57
CA PHE A 363 -3.31 -35.65 -0.09
C PHE A 363 -4.44 -36.10 0.85
N LEU A 364 -5.42 -35.24 1.13
CA LEU A 364 -6.58 -35.56 1.96
C LEU A 364 -7.72 -36.06 1.06
N PRO A 365 -8.14 -37.34 1.15
CA PRO A 365 -9.14 -37.90 0.24
C PRO A 365 -10.47 -37.14 0.23
N PHE A 366 -10.92 -36.67 1.41
CA PHE A 366 -12.16 -35.91 1.54
C PHE A 366 -12.10 -34.50 0.94
N ALA A 367 -10.90 -33.96 0.68
CA ALA A 367 -10.73 -32.64 0.08
C ALA A 367 -10.70 -32.68 -1.45
N ALA A 368 -10.42 -33.85 -2.05
CA ALA A 368 -10.18 -34.00 -3.49
C ALA A 368 -11.33 -33.46 -4.35
N GLU A 369 -12.58 -33.83 -4.05
CA GLU A 369 -13.76 -33.37 -4.79
C GLU A 369 -13.88 -31.83 -4.78
N GLY A 370 -13.71 -31.21 -3.61
CA GLY A 370 -13.78 -29.75 -3.47
C GLY A 370 -12.65 -29.02 -4.20
N ILE A 371 -11.44 -29.60 -4.24
CA ILE A 371 -10.30 -29.07 -4.99
C ILE A 371 -10.60 -29.14 -6.50
N ASN A 372 -11.08 -30.29 -6.97
CA ASN A 372 -11.40 -30.50 -8.38
C ASN A 372 -12.47 -29.53 -8.87
N LYS A 373 -13.52 -29.33 -8.08
CA LYS A 373 -14.57 -28.36 -8.38
C LYS A 373 -14.01 -26.95 -8.57
N LEU A 374 -13.07 -26.51 -7.72
CA LEU A 374 -12.43 -25.21 -7.85
C LEU A 374 -11.57 -25.10 -9.12
N ILE A 375 -10.85 -26.17 -9.49
CA ILE A 375 -10.05 -26.23 -10.72
C ILE A 375 -10.97 -26.17 -11.94
N GLU A 376 -12.03 -26.97 -11.96
CA GLU A 376 -13.03 -26.99 -13.03
C GLU A 376 -13.70 -25.62 -13.21
N GLU A 377 -14.19 -25.02 -12.12
CA GLU A 377 -14.79 -23.69 -12.14
C GLU A 377 -13.82 -22.62 -12.68
N ALA A 378 -12.52 -22.74 -12.37
CA ALA A 378 -11.49 -21.84 -12.90
C ALA A 378 -11.28 -22.03 -14.41
N ILE A 379 -11.24 -23.28 -14.90
CA ILE A 379 -11.12 -23.59 -16.34
C ILE A 379 -12.35 -23.06 -17.10
N LEU A 380 -13.56 -23.34 -16.61
CA LEU A 380 -14.80 -22.84 -17.20
C LEU A 380 -14.90 -21.32 -17.15
N ARG A 381 -14.38 -20.67 -16.09
CA ARG A 381 -14.27 -19.21 -16.04
C ARG A 381 -13.30 -18.69 -17.09
N ALA A 382 -12.13 -19.31 -17.24
CA ALA A 382 -11.11 -18.91 -18.21
C ALA A 382 -11.64 -19.02 -19.66
N ASP A 383 -12.32 -20.11 -19.99
CA ASP A 383 -12.96 -20.30 -21.30
C ASP A 383 -14.02 -19.22 -21.57
N ARG A 384 -14.93 -18.98 -20.60
CA ARG A 384 -15.99 -17.97 -20.74
C ARG A 384 -15.48 -16.54 -20.96
N ILE A 385 -14.36 -16.18 -20.35
CA ILE A 385 -13.77 -14.83 -20.52
C ILE A 385 -12.80 -14.77 -21.70
N GLY A 386 -12.61 -15.85 -22.46
CA GLY A 386 -11.78 -15.86 -23.66
C GLY A 386 -10.28 -15.94 -23.40
N VAL A 387 -9.85 -16.59 -22.32
CA VAL A 387 -8.42 -16.87 -22.06
C VAL A 387 -7.88 -17.81 -23.12
N LYS A 388 -6.76 -17.46 -23.75
CA LYS A 388 -6.19 -18.24 -24.85
C LYS A 388 -5.48 -19.51 -24.36
N VAL A 389 -4.78 -19.41 -23.23
CA VAL A 389 -4.02 -20.51 -22.67
C VAL A 389 -4.20 -20.55 -21.15
N ILE A 390 -4.56 -21.71 -20.63
CA ILE A 390 -4.54 -21.99 -19.19
C ILE A 390 -3.56 -23.13 -18.90
N SER A 391 -2.68 -22.93 -17.92
CA SER A 391 -1.72 -23.94 -17.50
C SER A 391 -1.96 -24.31 -16.03
N LEU A 392 -2.01 -25.61 -15.75
CA LEU A 392 -2.18 -26.14 -14.40
C LEU A 392 -0.80 -26.37 -13.76
N ALA A 393 -0.54 -25.69 -12.64
CA ALA A 393 0.73 -25.75 -11.95
C ALA A 393 0.78 -26.82 -10.85
N ALA A 394 1.98 -27.37 -10.60
CA ALA A 394 2.27 -28.24 -9.46
C ALA A 394 1.24 -29.38 -9.27
N LEU A 395 0.51 -29.44 -8.15
CA LEU A 395 -0.44 -30.52 -7.88
C LEU A 395 -1.77 -30.36 -8.65
N ASN A 396 -2.07 -29.19 -9.23
CA ASN A 396 -3.27 -29.00 -10.04
C ASN A 396 -3.28 -29.87 -11.31
N LYS A 397 -2.11 -30.23 -11.84
CA LYS A 397 -1.96 -31.17 -12.98
C LYS A 397 -1.91 -32.64 -12.56
N CYS A 398 -1.84 -32.95 -11.27
CA CYS A 398 -1.60 -34.31 -10.82
C CYS A 398 -2.89 -35.13 -10.87
N ILE A 399 -3.11 -35.76 -12.02
CA ILE A 399 -4.30 -36.58 -12.31
C ILE A 399 -4.58 -37.59 -11.19
N ARG A 400 -3.57 -38.21 -10.57
CA ARG A 400 -3.80 -39.19 -9.48
C ARG A 400 -4.37 -38.59 -8.19
N LEU A 401 -4.10 -37.30 -7.94
CA LEU A 401 -4.59 -36.58 -6.76
C LEU A 401 -5.88 -35.80 -7.08
N THR A 402 -6.19 -35.64 -8.38
CA THR A 402 -7.39 -34.96 -8.87
C THR A 402 -8.43 -35.92 -9.50
N ASP A 403 -8.11 -37.17 -9.79
CA ASP A 403 -9.06 -38.21 -10.21
C ASP A 403 -9.51 -39.04 -9.01
N SER A 404 -10.46 -38.52 -8.24
CA SER A 404 -11.29 -39.34 -7.35
C SER A 404 -12.69 -39.62 -7.91
N GLY A 405 -12.92 -39.38 -9.21
CA GLY A 405 -14.21 -39.64 -9.88
C GLY A 405 -14.37 -39.18 -11.34
N PHE A 406 -13.36 -38.57 -11.96
CA PHE A 406 -13.47 -37.80 -13.21
C PHE A 406 -13.46 -38.61 -14.53
N ARG A 407 -13.66 -39.94 -14.49
CA ARG A 407 -13.57 -40.78 -15.70
C ARG A 407 -14.80 -40.77 -16.62
N GLN A 408 -15.96 -40.25 -16.20
CA GLN A 408 -17.19 -40.37 -17.00
C GLN A 408 -17.67 -39.13 -17.76
N GLU A 409 -17.21 -37.90 -17.46
CA GLU A 409 -17.79 -36.69 -18.09
C GLU A 409 -16.75 -35.60 -18.45
N LYS A 410 -15.71 -35.92 -19.24
CA LYS A 410 -14.95 -34.85 -19.91
C LYS A 410 -15.60 -34.52 -21.26
N PRO A 411 -15.96 -33.25 -21.53
CA PRO A 411 -16.20 -32.77 -22.90
C PRO A 411 -14.97 -33.06 -23.75
N SER A 412 -15.19 -33.56 -24.97
CA SER A 412 -14.16 -34.10 -25.88
C SER A 412 -12.97 -33.17 -26.16
N LYS A 413 -13.10 -31.85 -25.92
CA LYS A 413 -12.02 -30.85 -26.11
C LYS A 413 -10.92 -30.86 -25.03
N LEU A 414 -11.18 -31.40 -23.84
CA LEU A 414 -10.18 -31.46 -22.74
C LEU A 414 -9.20 -32.64 -22.84
N ARG A 415 -9.38 -33.55 -23.81
CA ARG A 415 -8.49 -34.72 -23.99
C ARG A 415 -7.26 -34.44 -24.84
N ASN A 416 -7.28 -33.42 -25.70
CA ASN A 416 -6.26 -33.22 -26.74
C ASN A 416 -5.38 -31.98 -26.54
N GLY A 417 -5.40 -31.34 -25.36
CA GLY A 417 -4.70 -30.07 -25.13
C GLY A 417 -4.13 -29.92 -23.72
N ILE A 418 -3.70 -31.01 -23.10
CA ILE A 418 -2.87 -31.00 -21.88
C ILE A 418 -1.45 -31.38 -22.25
#